data_AF-A0A2K8VDL4-F1
#
_entry.id   AF-A0A2K8VDL4-F1
#
_cell.length_a   1.000
_cell.length_b   1.000
_cell.length_c   1.000
_cell.angle_alpha   90.00
_cell.angle_beta   90.00
_cell.angle_gamma   90.00
#
_symmetry.space_group_name_H-M   'P 1'
#
loop_
_entity.id
_entity.type
_entity.pdbx_description
1 polymer ?
#
loop_
_entity_poly.entity_id
_entity_poly.type
_entity_poly.pdbx_seq_one_letter_code
_entity_poly.pdbx_strand_id
1 'polypeptide(L)'
;MEIEYSEEEDQYYSLITLKSLNQFKKGNRPLNDFICIDFFGFGDEPSKEQLNAYKFLLENEEKIFNSLIIGAVNSYNSIYLKRFEKYIEFLPKITDTCDLKKAISIENIIISDNHKNDSSFIMFKGECNWDEEHGVCLVMLKDEFITMQSWDYHHR
;
A
#
# COMPACT_ATOMS: atom_id res chain seq x y z
N MET A 1 -12.68 14.68 7.36
CA MET A 1 -12.40 13.71 6.28
C MET A 1 -12.79 14.40 5.01
N GLU A 2 -11.81 15.00 4.33
CA GLU A 2 -12.02 15.79 3.11
C GLU A 2 -11.59 14.91 1.94
N ILE A 3 -12.53 14.65 1.04
CA ILE A 3 -12.31 13.92 -0.21
C ILE A 3 -12.52 14.95 -1.31
N GLU A 4 -11.53 15.07 -2.17
CA GLU A 4 -11.49 16.00 -3.29
C GLU A 4 -11.57 15.22 -4.60
N TYR A 5 -11.91 15.90 -5.69
CA TYR A 5 -11.90 15.34 -7.04
C TYR A 5 -10.86 16.07 -7.88
N SER A 6 -9.99 15.33 -8.55
CA SER A 6 -9.01 15.82 -9.51
C SER A 6 -9.59 15.70 -10.91
N GLU A 7 -9.86 16.84 -11.57
CA GLU A 7 -10.27 16.85 -12.99
C GLU A 7 -9.15 16.35 -13.92
N GLU A 8 -7.88 16.55 -13.54
CA GLU A 8 -6.73 16.14 -14.36
C GLU A 8 -6.54 14.63 -14.38
N GLU A 9 -6.70 13.98 -13.23
CA GLU A 9 -6.56 12.52 -13.08
C GLU A 9 -7.91 11.80 -13.20
N ASP A 10 -9.01 12.55 -13.36
CA ASP A 10 -10.41 12.07 -13.36
C ASP A 10 -10.70 11.15 -12.16
N GLN A 11 -10.27 11.56 -10.97
CA GLN A 11 -10.22 10.68 -9.81
C GLN A 11 -10.45 11.41 -8.48
N TYR A 12 -11.21 10.77 -7.59
CA TYR A 12 -11.35 11.21 -6.20
C TYR A 12 -10.13 10.81 -5.37
N TYR A 13 -9.67 11.71 -4.51
CA TYR A 13 -8.53 11.48 -3.62
C TYR A 13 -8.71 12.14 -2.26
N SER A 14 -7.83 11.81 -1.32
CA SER A 14 -7.73 12.48 -0.03
C SER A 14 -6.27 12.60 0.39
N LEU A 15 -5.87 13.79 0.84
CA LEU A 15 -4.54 14.04 1.41
C LEU A 15 -4.62 13.97 2.93
N ILE A 16 -3.92 13.01 3.53
CA ILE A 16 -3.98 12.79 4.98
C ILE A 16 -2.63 12.52 5.61
N THR A 17 -2.50 12.76 6.91
CA THR A 17 -1.35 12.30 7.69
C THR A 17 -1.66 10.96 8.35
N LEU A 18 -0.85 9.95 8.07
CA LEU A 18 -0.85 8.67 8.80
C LEU A 18 0.45 8.55 9.60
N LYS A 19 0.36 8.51 10.94
CA LYS A 19 1.56 8.49 11.80
C LYS A 19 2.35 7.20 11.62
N SER A 20 1.65 6.11 11.35
CA SER A 20 2.22 4.78 11.12
C SER A 20 3.14 4.70 9.89
N LEU A 21 3.08 5.65 8.95
CA LEU A 21 4.03 5.72 7.84
C LEU A 21 5.47 6.02 8.28
N ASN A 22 5.65 6.67 9.43
CA ASN A 22 6.98 6.99 9.96
C ASN A 22 7.80 5.74 10.34
N GLN A 23 7.19 4.56 10.29
CA GLN A 23 7.86 3.29 10.52
C GLN A 23 8.70 2.82 9.33
N PHE A 24 8.45 3.33 8.11
CA PHE A 24 9.15 2.92 6.89
C PHE A 24 10.32 3.85 6.56
N LYS A 25 11.25 3.35 5.73
CA LYS A 25 12.27 4.19 5.11
C LYS A 25 11.57 5.28 4.30
N LYS A 26 12.11 6.50 4.40
CA LYS A 26 11.69 7.61 3.53
C LYS A 26 12.15 7.30 2.10
N GLY A 27 11.21 7.27 1.17
CA GLY A 27 11.51 7.21 -0.27
C GLY A 27 12.16 8.50 -0.76
N ASN A 28 12.35 8.62 -2.07
CA ASN A 28 13.03 9.79 -2.66
C ASN A 28 12.16 11.06 -2.73
N ARG A 29 10.87 11.00 -2.38
CA ARG A 29 9.99 12.18 -2.38
C ARG A 29 10.23 13.11 -1.18
N PRO A 30 10.20 14.44 -1.39
CA PRO A 30 10.28 15.41 -0.30
C PRO A 30 9.12 15.22 0.66
N LEU A 31 9.42 15.38 1.95
CA LEU A 31 8.51 15.31 3.09
C LEU A 31 7.30 16.23 2.88
N ASN A 32 6.21 15.67 2.37
CA ASN A 32 4.91 16.14 2.77
C ASN A 32 4.49 15.28 3.97
N ASP A 33 3.96 15.91 5.02
CA ASP A 33 3.36 15.21 6.17
C ASP A 33 2.09 14.43 5.77
N PHE A 34 1.78 14.39 4.47
CA PHE A 34 0.56 13.86 3.89
C PHE A 34 0.88 12.77 2.87
N ILE A 35 0.09 11.70 2.88
CA ILE A 35 0.01 10.69 1.83
C ILE A 35 -1.27 10.91 1.02
N CYS A 36 -1.18 10.64 -0.28
CA CYS A 36 -2.36 10.62 -1.15
C CYS A 36 -3.04 9.26 -1.05
N ILE A 37 -4.36 9.30 -0.83
CA ILE A 37 -5.24 8.15 -0.91
C ILE A 37 -6.15 8.32 -2.11
N ASP A 38 -5.96 7.48 -3.12
CA ASP A 38 -6.75 7.52 -4.34
C ASP A 38 -7.93 6.54 -4.26
N PHE A 39 -9.11 6.99 -4.66
CA PHE A 39 -10.30 6.15 -4.78
C PHE A 39 -10.38 5.65 -6.21
N PHE A 40 -10.26 4.34 -6.42
CA PHE A 40 -10.32 3.77 -7.76
C PHE A 40 -11.76 3.82 -8.31
N GLY A 41 -11.95 4.29 -9.54
CA GLY A 41 -13.26 4.49 -10.15
C GLY A 41 -13.32 5.82 -10.90
N PHE A 42 -12.75 5.86 -12.10
CA PHE A 42 -12.61 7.08 -12.90
C PHE A 42 -13.93 7.84 -13.05
N GLY A 43 -13.97 9.09 -12.58
CA GLY A 43 -15.14 9.97 -12.62
C GLY A 43 -16.29 9.59 -11.67
N ASP A 44 -16.22 8.45 -11.00
CA ASP A 44 -17.28 7.98 -10.10
C ASP A 44 -17.00 8.41 -8.66
N GLU A 45 -18.04 8.92 -7.99
CA GLU A 45 -17.96 9.18 -6.54
C GLU A 45 -17.59 7.90 -5.77
N PRO A 46 -16.78 8.01 -4.70
CA PRO A 46 -16.40 6.85 -3.91
C PRO A 46 -17.63 6.08 -3.39
N SER A 47 -17.66 4.78 -3.69
CA SER A 47 -18.69 3.86 -3.21
C SER A 47 -18.73 3.78 -1.68
N LYS A 48 -19.83 3.26 -1.15
CA LYS A 48 -20.00 3.05 0.29
C LYS A 48 -18.90 2.14 0.86
N GLU A 49 -18.51 1.11 0.13
CA GLU A 49 -17.50 0.13 0.49
C GLU A 49 -16.10 0.75 0.55
N GLN A 50 -15.80 1.67 -0.37
CA GLN A 50 -14.57 2.45 -0.36
C GLN A 50 -14.54 3.42 0.82
N LEU A 51 -15.65 4.13 1.07
CA LEU A 51 -15.77 5.02 2.23
C LEU A 51 -15.66 4.26 3.56
N ASN A 52 -16.18 3.03 3.63
CA ASN A 52 -16.02 2.16 4.80
C ASN A 52 -14.55 1.75 5.01
N ALA A 53 -13.87 1.32 3.95
CA ALA A 53 -12.45 0.97 4.02
C ALA A 53 -11.59 2.17 4.42
N TYR A 54 -11.89 3.35 3.87
CA TYR A 54 -11.19 4.59 4.20
C TYR A 54 -11.35 4.97 5.68
N LYS A 55 -12.59 4.98 6.20
CA LYS A 55 -12.85 5.25 7.62
C LYS A 55 -12.13 4.24 8.51
N PHE A 56 -12.21 2.95 8.15
CA PHE A 56 -11.54 1.90 8.90
C PHE A 56 -10.02 2.11 8.94
N LEU A 57 -9.40 2.52 7.83
CA LEU A 57 -7.99 2.88 7.76
C LEU A 57 -7.63 3.99 8.75
N LEU A 58 -8.39 5.08 8.73
CA LEU A 58 -8.14 6.24 9.61
C LEU A 58 -8.30 5.89 11.09
N GLU A 59 -9.31 5.10 11.44
CA GLU A 59 -9.62 4.74 12.82
C GLU A 59 -8.69 3.66 13.38
N ASN A 60 -8.04 2.87 12.52
CA ASN A 60 -7.27 1.68 12.91
C ASN A 60 -5.85 1.63 12.34
N GLU A 61 -5.25 2.78 11.98
CA GLU A 61 -3.98 2.82 11.25
C GLU A 61 -2.90 1.94 11.89
N GLU A 62 -2.66 2.04 13.21
CA GLU A 62 -1.61 1.28 13.89
C GLU A 62 -1.80 -0.23 13.73
N LYS A 63 -3.04 -0.71 13.88
CA LYS A 63 -3.38 -2.13 13.77
C LYS A 63 -3.20 -2.64 12.34
N ILE A 64 -3.62 -1.85 11.35
CA ILE A 64 -3.50 -2.18 9.93
C ILE A 64 -2.04 -2.24 9.54
N PHE A 65 -1.24 -1.23 9.90
CA PHE A 65 0.18 -1.20 9.56
C PHE A 65 0.96 -2.33 10.23
N ASN A 66 0.67 -2.67 11.49
CA ASN A 66 1.28 -3.82 12.15
C ASN A 66 0.97 -5.13 11.41
N SER A 67 -0.29 -5.34 11.03
CA SER A 67 -0.73 -6.54 10.30
C SER A 67 -0.14 -6.60 8.89
N LEU A 68 -0.07 -5.46 8.21
CA LEU A 68 0.55 -5.29 6.91
C LEU A 68 2.03 -5.67 6.94
N ILE A 69 2.80 -5.17 7.91
CA ILE A 69 4.23 -5.44 8.03
C ILE A 69 4.49 -6.93 8.32
N ILE A 70 3.76 -7.52 9.27
CA ILE A 70 3.90 -8.94 9.60
C ILE A 70 3.52 -9.82 8.40
N GLY A 71 2.38 -9.52 7.77
CA GLY A 71 1.91 -10.23 6.58
C GLY A 71 2.89 -10.14 5.42
N ALA A 72 3.46 -8.96 5.18
CA ALA A 72 4.44 -8.74 4.13
C ALA A 72 5.75 -9.52 4.36
N VAL A 73 6.30 -9.54 5.59
CA VAL A 73 7.48 -10.39 5.90
C VAL A 73 7.19 -11.86 5.64
N ASN A 74 6.03 -12.35 6.07
CA ASN A 74 5.63 -13.74 5.84
C ASN A 74 5.45 -14.05 4.36
N SER A 75 4.77 -13.16 3.62
CA SER A 75 4.54 -13.28 2.18
C SER A 75 5.84 -13.20 1.38
N TYR A 76 6.78 -12.35 1.80
CA TYR A 76 8.10 -12.26 1.18
C TYR A 76 8.82 -13.60 1.25
N ASN A 77 8.93 -14.16 2.46
CA ASN A 77 9.69 -15.38 2.70
C ASN A 77 9.03 -16.65 2.14
N SER A 78 7.69 -16.71 2.12
CA SER A 78 6.97 -17.95 1.72
C SER A 78 6.51 -17.96 0.26
N ILE A 79 6.14 -16.80 -0.30
CA ILE A 79 5.54 -16.70 -1.64
C ILE A 79 6.49 -15.99 -2.59
N TYR A 80 6.97 -14.80 -2.23
CA TYR A 80 7.73 -13.95 -3.14
C TYR A 80 9.10 -14.55 -3.49
N LEU A 81 9.90 -14.94 -2.49
CA LEU A 81 11.20 -15.57 -2.73
C LEU A 81 11.08 -16.84 -3.57
N LYS A 82 10.01 -17.63 -3.38
CA LYS A 82 9.74 -18.82 -4.20
C LYS A 82 9.38 -18.45 -5.64
N ARG A 83 8.56 -17.42 -5.83
CA ARG A 83 8.18 -16.92 -7.17
C ARG A 83 9.40 -16.42 -7.95
N PHE A 84 10.38 -15.84 -7.26
CA PHE A 84 11.59 -15.27 -7.83
C PHE A 84 12.84 -16.09 -7.49
N GLU A 85 12.71 -17.42 -7.30
CA GLU A 85 13.82 -18.29 -6.86
C GLU A 85 15.05 -18.22 -7.78
N LYS A 86 14.84 -17.97 -9.08
CA LYS A 86 15.90 -17.81 -10.08
C LYS A 86 16.76 -16.56 -9.89
N TYR A 87 16.24 -15.58 -9.15
CA TYR A 87 16.89 -14.29 -8.89
C TYR A 87 17.25 -14.12 -7.41
N ILE A 88 17.20 -15.20 -6.62
CA ILE A 88 17.31 -15.15 -5.16
C ILE A 88 18.62 -14.51 -4.67
N GLU A 89 19.70 -14.59 -5.45
CA GLU A 89 20.99 -13.98 -5.12
C GLU A 89 20.98 -12.44 -5.20
N PHE A 90 20.01 -11.86 -5.93
CA PHE A 90 19.81 -10.42 -6.05
C PHE A 90 18.74 -9.89 -5.09
N LEU A 91 18.01 -10.79 -4.42
CA LEU A 91 16.95 -10.43 -3.49
C LEU A 91 17.51 -10.21 -2.08
N PRO A 92 17.04 -9.18 -1.35
CA PRO A 92 17.50 -8.92 0.00
C PRO A 92 17.01 -9.99 0.96
N LYS A 93 17.80 -10.21 2.00
CA LYS A 93 17.39 -11.09 3.10
C LYS A 93 16.50 -10.30 4.06
N ILE A 94 15.18 -10.51 4.00
CA ILE A 94 14.21 -9.91 4.92
C ILE A 94 13.77 -10.96 5.94
N THR A 95 14.35 -10.92 7.14
CA THR A 95 14.05 -11.91 8.20
C THR A 95 13.03 -11.44 9.22
N ASP A 96 12.89 -10.13 9.37
CA ASP A 96 11.99 -9.55 10.36
C ASP A 96 11.33 -8.25 9.86
N THR A 97 10.51 -7.67 10.74
CA THR A 97 9.77 -6.44 10.45
C THR A 97 10.69 -5.22 10.29
N CYS A 98 11.84 -5.21 10.95
CA CYS A 98 12.80 -4.11 10.86
C CYS A 98 13.54 -4.14 9.51
N ASP A 99 13.86 -5.32 9.00
CA ASP A 99 14.43 -5.49 7.67
C ASP A 99 13.46 -4.98 6.59
N LEU A 100 12.19 -5.40 6.66
CA LEU A 100 11.16 -4.95 5.70
C LEU A 100 11.02 -3.43 5.70
N LYS A 101 10.89 -2.82 6.88
CA LYS A 101 10.76 -1.36 7.05
C LYS A 101 11.91 -0.57 6.42
N LYS A 102 13.11 -1.15 6.35
CA LYS A 102 14.28 -0.53 5.71
C LYS A 102 14.33 -0.77 4.21
N ALA A 103 13.68 -1.84 3.75
CA ALA A 103 13.76 -2.30 2.37
C ALA A 103 12.68 -1.69 1.46
N ILE A 104 11.56 -1.23 2.03
CA ILE A 104 10.45 -0.61 1.27
C ILE A 104 10.08 0.78 1.78
N SER A 105 9.47 1.58 0.90
CA SER A 105 8.74 2.80 1.22
C SER A 105 7.26 2.64 0.84
N ILE A 106 6.38 3.44 1.42
CA ILE A 106 4.98 3.58 0.99
C ILE A 106 4.79 5.01 0.52
N GLU A 107 4.37 5.19 -0.73
CA GLU A 107 4.26 6.48 -1.41
C GLU A 107 2.83 6.88 -1.72
N ASN A 108 1.94 5.90 -1.84
CA ASN A 108 0.54 6.10 -2.21
C ASN A 108 -0.31 4.97 -1.65
N ILE A 109 -1.58 5.26 -1.38
CA ILE A 109 -2.57 4.27 -0.99
C ILE A 109 -3.72 4.33 -1.99
N ILE A 110 -4.22 3.18 -2.43
CA ILE A 110 -5.40 3.10 -3.29
C ILE A 110 -6.49 2.32 -2.58
N ILE A 111 -7.71 2.86 -2.60
CA ILE A 111 -8.91 2.15 -2.17
C ILE A 111 -9.61 1.62 -3.42
N SER A 112 -9.56 0.30 -3.58
CA SER A 112 -10.08 -0.38 -4.78
C SER A 112 -11.61 -0.29 -4.88
N ASP A 113 -12.13 -0.32 -6.10
CA ASP A 113 -13.52 -0.62 -6.44
C ASP A 113 -13.94 -2.06 -6.09
N ASN A 114 -12.98 -3.00 -6.03
CA ASN A 114 -13.22 -4.35 -5.55
C ASN A 114 -13.41 -4.37 -4.03
N HIS A 115 -14.43 -5.11 -3.59
CA HIS A 115 -14.78 -5.19 -2.18
C HIS A 115 -15.23 -6.60 -1.77
N LYS A 116 -15.16 -6.86 -0.47
CA LYS A 116 -15.69 -8.07 0.16
C LYS A 116 -16.23 -7.72 1.55
N ASN A 117 -17.40 -8.24 1.89
CA ASN A 117 -18.05 -8.01 3.19
C ASN A 117 -18.14 -6.51 3.55
N ASP A 118 -18.73 -5.72 2.64
CA ASP A 118 -18.98 -4.28 2.76
C ASP A 118 -17.74 -3.37 2.94
N SER A 119 -16.56 -3.86 2.53
CA SER A 119 -15.32 -3.10 2.59
C SER A 119 -14.47 -3.35 1.36
N SER A 120 -13.97 -2.27 0.78
CA SER A 120 -12.97 -2.33 -0.29
C SER A 120 -11.61 -2.83 0.19
N PHE A 121 -10.83 -3.36 -0.74
CA PHE A 121 -9.41 -3.62 -0.53
C PHE A 121 -8.62 -2.31 -0.46
N ILE A 122 -7.59 -2.28 0.37
CA ILE A 122 -6.66 -1.17 0.53
C ILE A 122 -5.30 -1.61 0.01
N MET A 123 -4.76 -0.88 -0.96
CA MET A 123 -3.50 -1.18 -1.62
C MET A 123 -2.46 -0.15 -1.23
N PHE A 124 -1.39 -0.57 -0.56
CA PHE A 124 -0.27 0.29 -0.18
C PHE A 124 0.83 0.12 -1.22
N LYS A 125 1.12 1.18 -1.97
CA LYS A 125 2.09 1.19 -3.05
C LYS A 125 3.32 1.99 -2.67
N GLY A 126 4.49 1.56 -3.11
CA GLY A 126 5.72 2.35 -3.00
C GLY A 126 6.92 1.65 -3.59
N GLU A 127 8.11 2.10 -3.22
CA GLU A 127 9.37 1.60 -3.77
C GLU A 127 9.91 0.42 -2.94
N CYS A 128 10.76 -0.40 -3.55
CA CYS A 128 11.55 -1.41 -2.86
C CYS A 128 13.02 -1.33 -3.31
N ASN A 129 13.96 -1.71 -2.44
CA ASN A 129 15.39 -1.54 -2.73
C ASN A 129 16.00 -2.66 -3.59
N TRP A 130 15.17 -3.57 -4.11
CA TRP A 130 15.60 -4.75 -4.86
C TRP A 130 15.03 -4.84 -6.27
N ASP A 131 14.13 -3.92 -6.61
CA ASP A 131 13.56 -3.76 -7.94
C ASP A 131 13.46 -2.25 -8.19
N GLU A 132 14.40 -1.71 -8.97
CA GLU A 132 14.45 -0.27 -9.29
C GLU A 132 13.47 0.10 -10.42
N GLU A 133 13.03 -0.89 -11.20
CA GLU A 133 12.07 -0.71 -12.30
C GLU A 133 10.62 -0.79 -11.79
N HIS A 134 10.37 -1.66 -10.80
CA HIS A 134 9.04 -1.90 -10.27
C HIS A 134 8.95 -1.62 -8.77
N GLY A 135 7.80 -1.11 -8.34
CA GLY A 135 7.49 -0.91 -6.93
C GLY A 135 7.00 -2.19 -6.24
N VAL A 136 6.58 -2.02 -4.99
CA VAL A 136 5.84 -3.03 -4.22
C VAL A 136 4.40 -2.59 -4.04
N CYS A 137 3.47 -3.55 -4.10
CA CYS A 137 2.09 -3.37 -3.67
C CYS A 137 1.72 -4.38 -2.59
N LEU A 138 1.25 -3.87 -1.45
CA LEU A 138 0.75 -4.65 -0.33
C LEU A 138 -0.76 -4.47 -0.24
N VAL A 139 -1.50 -5.57 -0.25
CA VAL A 139 -2.96 -5.56 -0.29
C VAL A 139 -3.54 -6.01 1.05
N MET A 140 -4.44 -5.19 1.60
CA MET A 140 -5.16 -5.44 2.85
C MET A 140 -6.66 -5.49 2.58
N LEU A 141 -7.39 -6.28 3.39
CA LEU A 141 -8.83 -6.15 3.58
C LEU A 141 -9.07 -5.88 5.07
N LYS A 142 -9.44 -4.64 5.42
CA LYS A 142 -9.46 -4.18 6.81
C LYS A 142 -8.08 -4.39 7.46
N ASP A 143 -8.01 -5.20 8.52
CA ASP A 143 -6.79 -5.57 9.25
C ASP A 143 -6.18 -6.91 8.78
N GLU A 144 -6.74 -7.55 7.76
CA GLU A 144 -6.22 -8.80 7.19
C GLU A 144 -5.25 -8.51 6.04
N PHE A 145 -4.05 -9.06 6.11
CA PHE A 145 -3.10 -9.04 4.99
C PHE A 145 -3.47 -10.10 3.96
N ILE A 146 -3.57 -9.68 2.70
CA ILE A 146 -4.02 -10.53 1.59
C ILE A 146 -2.82 -11.03 0.78
N THR A 147 -2.00 -10.11 0.27
CA THR A 147 -0.86 -10.48 -0.61
C THR A 147 0.12 -9.33 -0.78
N MET A 148 1.36 -9.68 -1.15
CA MET A 148 2.36 -8.78 -1.69
C MET A 148 2.60 -9.08 -3.18
N GLN A 149 2.71 -8.04 -3.99
CA GLN A 149 2.93 -8.15 -5.44
C GLN A 149 3.95 -7.11 -5.92
N SER A 150 4.54 -7.33 -7.10
CA SER A 150 5.23 -6.28 -7.86
C SER A 150 4.19 -5.25 -8.33
N TRP A 151 4.55 -3.97 -8.32
CA TRP A 151 3.74 -2.90 -8.88
C TRP A 151 4.46 -2.23 -10.04
N ASP A 152 3.94 -2.40 -11.24
CA ASP A 152 4.51 -1.79 -12.43
C ASP A 152 3.97 -0.35 -12.53
N TYR A 153 4.85 0.64 -12.45
CA TYR A 153 4.49 2.06 -12.58
C TYR A 153 3.85 2.41 -13.94
N HIS A 154 3.92 1.50 -14.92
CA HIS A 154 3.48 1.71 -16.30
C HIS A 154 2.00 1.40 -16.57
N HIS A 155 1.22 0.98 -15.57
CA HIS A 155 -0.23 0.78 -15.72
C HIS A 155 -0.98 1.64 -14.69
N ARG A 156 -1.10 2.93 -15.02
CA ARG A 156 -2.24 3.74 -14.58
C ARG A 156 -3.37 3.54 -15.58
#